data_AF-A0A8T4SFD5-F1
#
_entry.id   AF-A0A8T4SFD5-F1
#
_cell.length_a   1.000
_cell.length_b   1.000
_cell.length_c   1.000
_cell.angle_alpha   90.00
_cell.angle_beta   90.00
_cell.angle_gamma   90.00
#
_symmetry.space_group_name_H-M   'P 1'
#
loop_
_entity.id
_entity.type
_entity.pdbx_description
1 polymer ?
#
loop_
_entity_poly.entity_id
_entity_poly.type
_entity_poly.pdbx_seq_one_letter_code
_entity_poly.pdbx_strand_id
1 'polypeptide(L)'
;MNQVIREDLLKELDEVIEILKVREGADIAKLEEVSNHTIHDASVFQDIDAIQIAVLVYSLYKIVGSAQDKEYQQILNALSQAKKALGKDALGEYNKDIALLFSIIKKVDE
;
A
#
# COMPACT_ATOMS: atom_id res chain seq x y z
N MET A 1 2.48 12.50 11.34
CA MET A 1 3.31 12.47 10.13
C MET A 1 4.08 13.77 9.90
N ASN A 2 5.39 13.69 9.72
CA ASN A 2 6.24 14.80 9.24
C ASN A 2 6.22 14.84 7.69
N GLN A 3 6.53 15.99 7.09
CA GLN A 3 6.61 16.19 5.64
C GLN A 3 7.57 15.20 4.96
N VAL A 4 8.74 14.93 5.54
CA VAL A 4 9.70 13.96 4.98
C VAL A 4 9.08 12.58 4.84
N ILE A 5 8.42 12.09 5.90
CA ILE A 5 7.73 10.80 5.91
C ILE A 5 6.59 10.79 4.89
N ARG A 6 5.81 11.87 4.81
CA ARG A 6 4.73 11.98 3.82
C ARG A 6 5.24 11.83 2.40
N GLU A 7 6.28 12.58 2.04
CA GLU A 7 6.84 12.56 0.68
C GLU A 7 7.36 11.17 0.32
N ASP A 8 7.91 10.47 1.30
CA ASP A 8 8.39 9.10 1.17
C ASP A 8 7.21 8.12 0.94
N LEU A 9 6.22 8.14 1.83
CA LEU A 9 5.00 7.33 1.72
C LEU A 9 4.25 7.57 0.39
N LEU A 10 4.26 8.80 -0.13
CA LEU A 10 3.67 9.12 -1.42
C LEU A 10 4.39 8.44 -2.59
N LYS A 11 5.71 8.29 -2.51
CA LYS A 11 6.51 7.57 -3.52
C LYS A 11 6.27 6.07 -3.41
N GLU A 12 6.26 5.53 -2.20
CA GLU A 12 5.98 4.11 -1.98
C GLU A 12 4.59 3.73 -2.51
N LEU A 13 3.56 4.51 -2.17
CA LEU A 13 2.21 4.28 -2.68
C LEU A 13 2.14 4.40 -4.21
N ASP A 14 2.91 5.30 -4.82
CA ASP A 14 2.98 5.41 -6.28
C ASP A 14 3.60 4.16 -6.91
N GLU A 15 4.73 3.72 -6.39
CA GLU A 15 5.45 2.54 -6.86
C GLU A 15 4.59 1.28 -6.76
N VAL A 16 3.93 1.08 -5.61
CA VAL A 16 2.99 -0.03 -5.40
C VAL A 16 1.85 0.02 -6.40
N ILE A 17 1.27 1.20 -6.67
CA ILE A 17 0.19 1.35 -7.65
C ILE A 17 0.69 1.02 -9.06
N GLU A 18 1.87 1.48 -9.46
CA GLU A 18 2.44 1.20 -10.79
C GLU A 18 2.71 -0.30 -10.98
N ILE A 19 3.27 -0.97 -9.96
CA ILE A 19 3.47 -2.43 -9.99
C ILE A 19 2.12 -3.14 -10.13
N LEU A 20 1.11 -2.74 -9.36
CA LEU A 20 -0.21 -3.37 -9.41
C LEU A 20 -1.04 -3.01 -10.65
N LYS A 21 -0.64 -2.04 -11.48
CA LYS A 21 -1.38 -1.77 -12.74
C LYS A 21 -1.12 -2.85 -13.80
N VAL A 22 0.07 -3.41 -13.80
CA VAL A 22 0.44 -4.54 -14.64
C VAL A 22 0.12 -5.78 -13.82
N ARG A 23 -0.79 -6.63 -14.30
CA ARG A 23 -1.19 -7.85 -13.57
C ARG A 23 -0.46 -9.04 -14.15
N GLU A 24 0.86 -9.04 -14.06
CA GLU A 24 1.72 -10.11 -14.56
C GLU A 24 2.51 -10.77 -13.43
N GLY A 25 2.92 -12.03 -13.61
CA GLY A 25 3.64 -12.78 -12.57
C GLY A 25 4.96 -12.13 -12.14
N ALA A 26 5.56 -11.27 -12.98
CA ALA A 26 6.75 -10.48 -12.66
C ALA A 26 6.48 -9.38 -11.61
N ASP A 27 5.23 -8.97 -11.44
CA ASP A 27 4.85 -7.89 -10.53
C ASP A 27 4.81 -8.35 -9.06
N ILE A 28 4.63 -9.65 -8.80
CA ILE A 28 4.70 -10.22 -7.45
C ILE A 28 6.14 -10.12 -6.90
N ALA A 29 7.15 -10.39 -7.72
CA ALA A 29 8.55 -10.29 -7.32
C ALA A 29 8.96 -8.84 -7.00
N LYS A 30 8.49 -7.88 -7.81
CA LYS A 30 8.71 -6.45 -7.53
C LYS A 30 8.00 -6.01 -6.25
N LEU A 31 6.78 -6.48 -6.01
CA LEU A 31 6.07 -6.15 -4.76
C LEU A 31 6.80 -6.72 -3.52
N GLU A 32 7.48 -7.85 -3.65
CA GLU A 32 8.35 -8.40 -2.60
C GLU A 32 9.55 -7.48 -2.32
N GLU A 33 10.21 -7.00 -3.37
CA GLU A 33 11.33 -6.06 -3.25
C GLU A 33 10.90 -4.75 -2.57
N VAL A 34 9.79 -4.16 -3.02
CA VAL A 34 9.22 -2.95 -2.41
C VAL A 34 8.80 -3.21 -0.97
N SER A 35 8.17 -4.35 -0.68
CA SER A 35 7.82 -4.71 0.70
C SER A 35 9.04 -4.74 1.62
N ASN A 36 10.16 -5.32 1.16
CA ASN A 36 11.39 -5.39 1.96
C ASN A 36 11.98 -4.01 2.20
N HIS A 37 11.96 -3.14 1.18
CA HIS A 37 12.42 -1.77 1.29
C HIS A 37 11.55 -0.95 2.27
N THR A 38 10.23 -1.01 2.13
CA THR A 38 9.29 -0.31 3.02
C THR A 38 9.41 -0.77 4.49
N ILE A 39 9.66 -2.06 4.74
CA ILE A 39 9.95 -2.55 6.10
C ILE A 39 11.25 -1.95 6.65
N HIS A 40 12.29 -1.84 5.81
CA HIS A 40 13.53 -1.19 6.19
C HIS A 40 13.30 0.28 6.55
N ASP A 41 12.61 1.04 5.71
CA ASP A 41 12.32 2.45 5.93
C ASP A 41 11.48 2.67 7.19
N ALA A 42 10.45 1.85 7.40
CA ALA A 42 9.66 1.88 8.63
C ALA A 42 10.51 1.62 9.89
N SER A 43 11.55 0.78 9.80
CA SER A 43 12.48 0.53 10.91
C SER A 43 13.40 1.72 11.22
N VAL A 44 13.72 2.52 10.19
CA VAL A 44 14.54 3.74 10.30
C VAL A 44 13.71 4.89 10.84
N PHE A 45 12.52 5.14 10.26
CA PHE A 45 11.67 6.26 10.65
C PHE A 45 10.92 6.02 11.96
N GLN A 46 10.59 4.76 12.28
CA GLN A 46 9.82 4.35 13.46
C GLN A 46 8.49 5.11 13.64
N ASP A 47 7.96 5.65 12.54
CA ASP A 47 6.70 6.38 12.50
C ASP A 47 5.55 5.39 12.29
N ILE A 48 4.42 5.65 12.96
CA ILE A 48 3.27 4.75 12.94
C ILE A 48 2.67 4.61 11.54
N ASP A 49 2.69 5.68 10.74
CA ASP A 49 2.17 5.69 9.37
C ASP A 49 3.10 4.88 8.46
N ALA A 50 4.43 5.00 8.64
CA ALA A 50 5.43 4.21 7.92
C ALA A 50 5.30 2.71 8.23
N ILE A 51 5.15 2.35 9.51
CA ILE A 51 4.93 0.96 9.93
C ILE A 51 3.63 0.41 9.32
N GLN A 52 2.57 1.21 9.30
CA GLN A 52 1.29 0.81 8.74
C GLN A 52 1.39 0.52 7.24
N ILE A 53 2.11 1.34 6.48
CA ILE A 53 2.35 1.12 5.05
C ILE A 53 3.24 -0.11 4.83
N ALA A 54 4.28 -0.32 5.62
CA ALA A 54 5.10 -1.55 5.55
C ALA A 54 4.26 -2.83 5.69
N VAL A 55 3.38 -2.86 6.69
CA VAL A 55 2.48 -4.00 6.91
C VAL A 55 1.48 -4.15 5.76
N LEU A 56 0.95 -3.04 5.24
CA LEU A 56 0.03 -3.04 4.12
C LEU A 56 0.70 -3.62 2.86
N VAL A 57 1.88 -3.13 2.48
CA VAL A 57 2.60 -3.57 1.26
C VAL A 57 2.97 -5.05 1.36
N TYR A 58 3.48 -5.47 2.51
CA TYR A 58 3.75 -6.89 2.78
C TYR A 58 2.49 -7.75 2.61
N SER A 59 1.38 -7.30 3.19
CA SER A 59 0.12 -8.05 3.10
C SER A 59 -0.37 -8.14 1.66
N LEU A 60 -0.30 -7.04 0.91
CA LEU A 60 -0.66 -7.03 -0.52
C LEU A 60 0.20 -8.01 -1.31
N TYR A 61 1.51 -8.05 -1.06
CA TYR A 61 2.42 -9.01 -1.71
C TYR A 61 1.96 -10.45 -1.50
N LYS A 62 1.56 -10.79 -0.26
CA LYS A 62 1.12 -12.13 0.09
C LYS A 62 -0.19 -12.54 -0.58
N ILE A 63 -1.13 -11.60 -0.76
CA ILE A 63 -2.50 -11.93 -1.17
C ILE A 63 -2.82 -11.62 -2.64
N VAL A 64 -2.06 -10.75 -3.29
CA VAL A 64 -2.42 -10.24 -4.63
C VAL A 64 -2.48 -11.35 -5.69
N GLY A 65 -1.63 -12.38 -5.56
CA GLY A 65 -1.66 -13.54 -6.46
C GLY A 65 -2.95 -14.38 -6.36
N SER A 66 -3.66 -14.27 -5.24
CA SER A 66 -4.93 -14.98 -4.97
C SER A 66 -6.16 -14.08 -5.13
N ALA A 67 -5.98 -12.77 -5.30
CA ALA A 67 -7.07 -11.82 -5.46
C ALA A 67 -7.79 -11.99 -6.80
N GLN A 68 -9.12 -12.04 -6.78
CA GLN A 68 -9.92 -12.02 -8.00
C GLN A 68 -9.95 -10.60 -8.57
N ASP A 69 -10.37 -10.47 -9.83
CA ASP A 69 -10.38 -9.21 -10.57
C ASP A 69 -11.13 -8.10 -9.83
N LYS A 70 -12.22 -8.46 -9.14
CA LYS A 70 -13.01 -7.50 -8.36
C LYS A 70 -12.21 -6.95 -7.17
N GLU A 71 -11.64 -7.81 -6.34
CA GLU A 71 -10.82 -7.40 -5.20
C GLU A 71 -9.59 -6.62 -5.66
N TYR A 72 -8.97 -7.04 -6.75
CA TYR A 72 -7.82 -6.36 -7.35
C TYR A 72 -8.14 -4.91 -7.74
N GLN A 73 -9.28 -4.70 -8.42
CA GLN A 73 -9.74 -3.34 -8.76
C GLN A 73 -10.10 -2.53 -7.51
N GLN A 74 -10.64 -3.16 -6.46
CA GLN A 74 -10.91 -2.47 -5.20
C GLN A 74 -9.61 -2.03 -4.51
N ILE A 75 -8.58 -2.87 -4.51
CA ILE A 75 -7.24 -2.55 -3.98
C ILE A 75 -6.65 -1.35 -4.73
N LEU A 76 -6.58 -1.40 -6.07
CA LEU A 76 -6.03 -0.32 -6.89
C LEU A 76 -6.76 1.01 -6.67
N ASN A 77 -8.10 0.97 -6.59
CA ASN A 77 -8.89 2.17 -6.34
C ASN A 77 -8.62 2.74 -4.94
N ALA A 78 -8.59 1.90 -3.89
CA ALA A 78 -8.36 2.36 -2.54
C ALA A 78 -6.93 2.90 -2.35
N LEU A 79 -5.91 2.26 -2.94
CA LEU A 79 -4.54 2.79 -2.97
C LEU A 79 -4.48 4.16 -3.66
N SER A 80 -5.15 4.31 -4.80
CA SER A 80 -5.20 5.58 -5.54
C SER A 80 -5.88 6.70 -4.73
N GLN A 81 -6.95 6.39 -3.99
CA GLN A 81 -7.60 7.35 -3.10
C GLN A 81 -6.70 7.71 -1.92
N ALA A 82 -6.08 6.71 -1.27
CA ALA A 82 -5.16 6.91 -0.16
C ALA A 82 -4.01 7.85 -0.56
N LYS A 83 -3.36 7.60 -1.70
CA LYS A 83 -2.29 8.46 -2.25
C LYS A 83 -2.79 9.89 -2.47
N LYS A 84 -3.98 10.05 -3.07
CA LYS A 84 -4.57 11.36 -3.34
C LYS A 84 -4.92 12.11 -2.06
N ALA A 85 -5.47 11.43 -1.06
CA ALA A 85 -5.80 11.99 0.24
C ALA A 85 -4.53 12.42 0.99
N LEU A 86 -3.51 11.56 0.99
CA LEU A 86 -2.21 11.85 1.58
C LEU A 86 -1.56 13.08 0.94
N GLY A 87 -1.59 13.20 -0.39
CA GLY A 87 -1.04 14.36 -1.11
C GLY A 87 -1.79 15.67 -0.86
N LYS A 88 -3.06 15.61 -0.43
CA LYS A 88 -3.90 16.77 -0.12
C LYS A 88 -3.92 17.14 1.36
N ASP A 89 -3.15 16.46 2.21
CA ASP A 89 -3.22 16.59 3.65
C ASP A 89 -4.57 16.18 4.28
N ALA A 90 -5.36 15.39 3.56
CA ALA A 90 -6.64 14.88 4.03
C ALA A 90 -6.45 13.60 4.86
N LEU A 91 -5.77 13.69 6.00
CA LEU A 91 -5.39 12.52 6.83
C LEU A 91 -6.59 11.66 7.27
N GLY A 92 -7.76 12.28 7.48
CA GLY A 92 -8.99 11.56 7.81
C GLY A 92 -9.54 10.71 6.65
N GLU A 93 -9.31 11.12 5.41
CA GLU A 93 -9.65 10.33 4.21
C GLU A 93 -8.62 9.23 4.00
N TYR A 94 -7.33 9.57 4.09
CA TYR A 94 -6.22 8.62 4.03
C TYR A 94 -6.42 7.45 5.00
N ASN A 95 -6.70 7.72 6.28
CA ASN A 95 -6.91 6.67 7.28
C ASN A 95 -8.11 5.77 6.95
N LYS A 96 -9.17 6.31 6.33
CA LYS A 96 -10.32 5.51 5.89
C LYS A 96 -9.95 4.61 4.73
N ASP A 97 -9.19 5.11 3.76
CA ASP A 97 -8.74 4.33 2.60
C ASP A 97 -7.78 3.21 3.03
N ILE A 98 -6.88 3.46 3.98
CA ILE A 98 -6.02 2.43 4.56
C ILE A 98 -6.82 1.37 5.32
N ALA A 99 -7.81 1.77 6.12
CA ALA A 99 -8.70 0.83 6.80
C ALA A 99 -9.52 -0.04 5.82
N LEU A 100 -9.95 0.55 4.70
CA LEU A 100 -10.62 -0.16 3.62
C LEU A 100 -9.69 -1.20 2.99
N LEU A 101 -8.43 -0.85 2.73
CA LEU A 101 -7.43 -1.78 2.19
C LEU A 101 -7.23 -2.99 3.09
N PHE A 102 -7.04 -2.80 4.39
CA PHE A 102 -6.93 -3.92 5.34
C PHE A 102 -8.20 -4.77 5.40
N SER A 103 -9.37 -4.17 5.23
CA SER A 103 -10.64 -4.90 5.18
C SER A 103 -10.74 -5.78 3.93
N ILE A 104 -10.27 -5.28 2.79
CA ILE A 104 -10.19 -6.07 1.54
C ILE A 104 -9.19 -7.20 1.71
N ILE A 105 -8.00 -6.92 2.25
CA ILE A 105 -6.96 -7.93 2.48
C ILE A 105 -7.49 -9.07 3.35
N LYS A 106 -8.12 -8.73 4.47
CA LYS A 106 -8.72 -9.72 5.37
C LYS A 106 -9.73 -10.62 4.66
N LYS A 107 -10.54 -10.05 3.77
CA LYS A 107 -11.54 -10.82 2.99
C LYS A 107 -10.89 -11.77 1.98
N VAL A 108 -9.73 -11.43 1.44
CA VAL A 108 -9.01 -12.28 0.46
C VAL A 108 -8.23 -13.40 1.15
N ASP A 109 -7.75 -13.15 2.36
CA ASP A 109 -6.96 -14.11 3.15
C ASP A 109 -7.82 -15.17 3.89
N GLU A 110 -9.11 -14.88 4.13
CA GLU A 110 -10.13 -15.80 4.69
C GLU A 110 -10.73 -16.76 3.64
#